data_AF-A0A7X6AT89-F1
#
_entry.id   AF-A0A7X6AT89-F1
#
_cell.length_a   1.000
_cell.length_b   1.000
_cell.length_c   1.000
_cell.angle_alpha   90.00
_cell.angle_beta   90.00
_cell.angle_gamma   90.00
#
_symmetry.space_group_name_H-M   'P 1'
#
loop_
_entity.id
_entity.type
_entity.pdbx_description
1 polymer ?
#
loop_
_entity_poly.entity_id
_entity_poly.type
_entity_poly.pdbx_seq_one_letter_code
_entity_poly.pdbx_strand_id
1 'polypeptide(L)'
;ARLVELFEQRFHPDGSETDERRLREEILAALDRIPSLDEDRILRAFFRMIEATVRTNAFVPDRSALAFKLRSADVPDMPKPLPMAEIFVIGPGVEGVHLRGGPIARGGIRWSTRREDYRTEVLGLMKAQMTKNAVIVPTGAKGGFVLRRPPEEAAALREEVRDQYRVFVSSLLDLTDDRRSGEIVHPEGMRVHDGDDPYLVVAADKGTATFSDIANAIAADHGFWLDDAFASGGSTGYDHKALGITARGAWESLLRHFREMGIDPATDEFTVVGIGDMSGDVFGNGMLRSDRIRLVAAFDHRHVFLDPDPDPAASFAERRRLYDLPGSSWDDYDRDLISAGGGVWPRTAKRIPLTAEARAALGTDVEEATPDEVIRLILRAEVDLLWNGGIGTYVKASAETHEEVGDR
;
A
#
# COMPACT_ATOMS: atom_id res chain seq x y z
N ALA A 1 -5.18 33.09 20.24
CA ALA A 1 -4.87 33.18 21.69
C ALA A 1 -5.59 32.08 22.44
N ARG A 2 -6.89 32.22 22.78
CA ARG A 2 -7.63 31.21 23.57
C ARG A 2 -7.55 29.76 23.06
N LEU A 3 -7.58 29.51 21.75
CA LEU A 3 -7.40 28.17 21.20
C LEU A 3 -6.02 27.56 21.51
N VAL A 4 -4.97 28.38 21.49
CA VAL A 4 -3.61 27.96 21.85
C VAL A 4 -3.52 27.70 23.34
N GLU A 5 -4.07 28.59 24.17
CA GLU A 5 -4.15 28.38 25.62
C GLU A 5 -4.94 27.11 25.96
N LEU A 6 -6.04 26.82 25.26
CA LEU A 6 -6.78 25.57 25.43
C LEU A 6 -5.92 24.36 25.10
N PHE A 7 -5.17 24.40 24.00
CA PHE A 7 -4.25 23.33 23.61
C PHE A 7 -3.17 23.12 24.68
N GLU A 8 -2.56 24.19 25.19
CA GLU A 8 -1.57 24.13 26.26
C GLU A 8 -2.17 23.55 27.55
N GLN A 9 -3.32 24.06 28.01
CA GLN A 9 -3.97 23.55 29.23
C GLN A 9 -4.38 22.07 29.10
N ARG A 10 -4.70 21.60 27.89
CA ARG A 10 -5.11 20.22 27.64
C ARG A 10 -3.93 19.25 27.57
N PHE A 11 -2.79 19.65 27.01
CA PHE A 11 -1.71 18.71 26.67
C PHE A 11 -0.38 18.97 27.40
N HIS A 12 -0.14 20.16 27.93
CA HIS A 12 1.01 20.41 28.78
C HIS A 12 0.92 19.55 30.06
N PRO A 13 2.01 18.93 30.55
CA PRO A 13 1.99 18.12 31.77
C PRO A 13 1.40 18.83 32.99
N ASP A 14 1.73 20.12 33.14
CA ASP A 14 1.22 21.00 34.21
C ASP A 14 -0.13 21.68 33.88
N GLY A 15 -0.85 21.21 32.87
CA GLY A 15 -2.11 21.80 32.43
C GLY A 15 -3.24 21.65 33.47
N SER A 16 -4.08 22.69 33.61
CA SER A 16 -5.19 22.76 34.57
C SER A 16 -6.51 22.36 33.92
N GLU A 17 -7.14 21.28 34.40
CA GLU A 17 -8.48 20.86 33.94
C GLU A 17 -9.57 21.90 34.22
N THR A 18 -9.38 22.72 35.27
CA THR A 18 -10.32 23.79 35.58
C THR A 18 -10.20 24.93 34.56
N ASP A 19 -8.98 25.31 34.19
CA ASP A 19 -8.76 26.30 33.15
C ASP A 19 -9.14 25.78 31.76
N GLU A 20 -8.89 24.50 31.47
CA GLU A 20 -9.36 23.86 30.23
C GLU A 20 -10.88 23.99 30.08
N ARG A 21 -11.65 23.65 31.13
CA ARG A 21 -13.12 23.77 31.12
C ARG A 21 -13.58 25.22 30.95
N ARG A 22 -12.97 26.16 31.69
CA ARG A 22 -13.28 27.58 31.56
C ARG A 22 -13.00 28.10 30.15
N LEU A 23 -11.83 27.79 29.58
CA LEU A 23 -11.45 28.19 28.23
C LEU A 23 -12.40 27.60 27.18
N ARG A 24 -12.84 26.35 27.34
CA ARG A 24 -13.84 25.72 26.46
C ARG A 24 -15.13 26.55 26.40
N GLU A 25 -15.67 26.95 27.55
CA GLU A 25 -16.88 27.77 27.64
C GLU A 25 -16.67 29.18 27.03
N GLU A 26 -15.54 29.82 27.34
CA GLU A 26 -15.20 31.14 26.80
C GLU A 26 -15.03 31.12 25.28
N ILE A 27 -14.43 30.06 24.72
CA ILE A 27 -14.26 29.89 23.28
C ILE A 27 -15.62 29.73 22.61
N LEU A 28 -16.49 28.84 23.10
CA LEU A 28 -17.82 28.64 22.53
C LEU A 28 -18.64 29.94 22.53
N ALA A 29 -18.66 30.67 23.65
CA ALA A 29 -19.35 31.96 23.75
C ALA A 29 -18.72 33.05 22.87
N ALA A 30 -17.43 32.95 22.53
CA ALA A 30 -16.78 33.85 21.58
C ALA A 30 -17.13 33.49 20.12
N LEU A 31 -17.15 32.20 19.78
CA LEU A 31 -17.53 31.71 18.45
C LEU A 31 -18.96 32.10 18.09
N ASP A 32 -19.90 32.00 19.05
CA ASP A 32 -21.31 32.37 18.82
C ASP A 32 -21.54 33.87 18.51
N ARG A 33 -20.52 34.71 18.75
CA ARG A 33 -20.56 36.14 18.46
C ARG A 33 -19.90 36.52 17.13
N ILE A 34 -19.37 35.56 16.38
CA ILE A 34 -18.70 35.81 15.11
C ILE A 34 -19.75 36.08 14.02
N PRO A 35 -19.76 37.26 13.38
CA PRO A 35 -20.75 37.57 12.35
C PRO A 35 -20.52 36.83 11.03
N SER A 36 -19.25 36.54 10.71
CA SER A 36 -18.85 35.87 9.46
C SER A 36 -18.97 34.35 9.61
N LEU A 37 -19.86 33.74 8.83
CA LEU A 37 -20.06 32.29 8.83
C LEU A 37 -18.80 31.53 8.44
N ASP A 38 -17.98 32.07 7.54
CA ASP A 38 -16.73 31.43 7.12
C ASP A 38 -15.68 31.45 8.24
N GLU A 39 -15.55 32.57 8.95
CA GLU A 39 -14.65 32.68 10.10
C GLU A 39 -15.09 31.78 11.25
N ASP A 40 -16.39 31.74 11.52
CA ASP A 40 -17.00 30.87 12.52
C ASP A 40 -16.73 29.40 12.21
N ARG A 41 -16.97 28.98 10.96
CA ARG A 41 -16.70 27.62 10.48
C ARG A 41 -15.22 27.24 10.66
N ILE A 42 -14.29 28.10 10.25
CA ILE A 42 -12.85 27.85 10.36
C ILE A 42 -12.43 27.72 11.82
N LEU A 43 -12.85 28.64 12.68
CA LEU A 43 -12.45 28.64 14.10
C LEU A 43 -13.10 27.50 14.89
N ARG A 44 -14.34 27.14 14.58
CA ARG A 44 -14.99 25.93 15.11
C ARG A 44 -14.26 24.67 14.66
N ALA A 45 -13.77 24.60 13.42
CA ALA A 45 -12.98 23.46 12.96
C ALA A 45 -11.67 23.32 13.76
N PHE A 46 -10.94 24.42 14.00
CA PHE A 46 -9.74 24.40 14.87
C PHE A 46 -10.07 23.95 16.30
N PHE A 47 -11.12 24.50 16.90
CA PHE A 47 -11.57 24.11 18.23
C PHE A 47 -11.87 22.59 18.30
N ARG A 48 -12.67 22.08 17.35
CA ARG A 48 -13.00 20.65 17.28
C ARG A 48 -11.78 19.76 17.04
N MET A 49 -10.80 20.24 16.29
CA MET A 49 -9.55 19.50 16.05
C MET A 49 -8.69 19.38 17.32
N ILE A 50 -8.64 20.44 18.14
CA ILE A 50 -8.01 20.39 19.47
C ILE A 50 -8.75 19.40 20.37
N GLU A 51 -10.08 19.42 20.37
CA GLU A 51 -10.89 18.47 21.16
C GLU A 51 -10.71 17.02 20.70
N ALA A 52 -10.65 16.78 19.39
CA ALA A 52 -10.45 15.46 18.79
C ALA A 52 -9.03 14.91 19.00
N THR A 53 -8.07 15.77 19.34
CA THR A 53 -6.71 15.33 19.69
C THR A 53 -6.74 14.64 21.05
N VAL A 54 -6.20 13.42 21.11
CA VAL A 54 -6.17 12.59 22.32
C VAL A 54 -4.76 12.40 22.89
N ARG A 55 -3.71 12.54 22.06
CA ARG A 55 -2.30 12.51 22.46
C ARG A 55 -1.47 13.42 21.57
N THR A 56 -0.41 14.01 22.12
CA THR A 56 0.59 14.76 21.35
C THR A 56 1.93 14.79 22.07
N ASN A 57 3.02 14.75 21.31
CA ASN A 57 4.38 14.91 21.85
C ASN A 57 4.83 16.37 21.91
N ALA A 58 3.94 17.35 21.67
CA ALA A 58 4.29 18.78 21.57
C ALA A 58 4.99 19.37 22.81
N PHE A 59 4.88 18.72 23.97
CA PHE A 59 5.50 19.13 25.24
C PHE A 59 6.61 18.16 25.71
N VAL A 60 6.86 17.10 24.95
CA VAL A 60 7.94 16.15 25.22
C VAL A 60 9.26 16.73 24.70
N PRO A 61 10.33 16.78 25.51
CA PRO A 61 11.64 17.28 25.07
C PRO A 61 12.26 16.38 24.00
N ASP A 62 13.23 16.92 23.25
CA ASP A 62 14.06 16.18 22.29
C ASP A 62 13.32 15.38 21.18
N ARG A 63 12.04 15.68 20.95
CA ARG A 63 11.24 15.12 19.86
C ARG A 63 11.80 15.48 18.48
N SER A 64 11.77 14.51 17.56
CA SER A 64 12.26 14.71 16.19
C SER A 64 11.26 15.44 15.28
N ALA A 65 9.95 15.25 15.52
CA ALA A 65 8.86 15.95 14.85
C ALA A 65 7.66 16.09 15.77
N LEU A 66 6.70 16.93 15.41
CA LEU A 66 5.42 17.03 16.12
C LEU A 66 4.50 15.92 15.65
N ALA A 67 3.86 15.24 16.60
CA ALA A 67 2.87 14.21 16.35
C ALA A 67 1.57 14.51 17.12
N PHE A 68 0.44 14.23 16.47
CA PHE A 68 -0.90 14.42 17.01
C PHE A 68 -1.73 13.18 16.71
N LYS A 69 -2.22 12.51 17.76
CA LYS A 69 -3.17 11.40 17.63
C LYS A 69 -4.59 11.96 17.75
N LEU A 70 -5.38 11.76 16.71
CA LEU A 70 -6.75 12.25 16.58
C LEU A 70 -7.73 11.07 16.66
N ARG A 71 -8.82 11.23 17.42
CA ARG A 71 -9.98 10.35 17.30
C ARG A 71 -10.79 10.79 16.08
N SER A 72 -10.70 10.04 14.97
CA SER A 72 -11.24 10.51 13.68
C SER A 72 -12.75 10.74 13.67
N ALA A 73 -13.50 10.05 14.54
CA ALA A 73 -14.94 10.26 14.69
C ALA A 73 -15.31 11.65 15.23
N ASP A 74 -14.38 12.30 15.95
CA ASP A 74 -14.57 13.63 16.54
C ASP A 74 -14.06 14.75 15.60
N VAL A 75 -13.39 14.39 14.49
CA VAL A 75 -12.86 15.34 13.50
C VAL A 75 -13.98 15.77 12.54
N PRO A 76 -14.25 17.09 12.38
CA PRO A 76 -15.26 17.58 11.45
C PRO A 76 -14.98 17.20 10.00
N ASP A 77 -16.03 16.84 9.24
CA ASP A 77 -15.99 16.58 7.80
C ASP A 77 -14.96 15.52 7.34
N MET A 78 -14.57 14.62 8.24
CA MET A 78 -13.58 13.58 7.97
C MET A 78 -14.10 12.61 6.87
N PRO A 79 -13.31 12.37 5.79
CA PRO A 79 -13.75 11.48 4.71
C PRO A 79 -13.99 10.04 5.17
N LYS A 80 -14.98 9.37 4.57
CA LYS A 80 -15.27 7.95 4.83
C LYS A 80 -14.36 7.02 4.00
N PRO A 81 -14.04 5.80 4.50
CA PRO A 81 -14.37 5.28 5.83
C PRO A 81 -13.56 5.97 6.93
N LEU A 82 -14.19 6.19 8.09
CA LEU A 82 -13.51 6.81 9.23
C LEU A 82 -12.52 5.82 9.86
N PRO A 83 -11.22 6.14 9.94
CA PRO A 83 -10.30 5.41 10.79
C PRO A 83 -10.76 5.50 12.25
N MET A 84 -10.38 4.55 13.11
CA MET A 84 -10.53 4.71 14.56
C MET A 84 -9.66 5.88 15.05
N ALA A 85 -8.42 5.94 14.56
CA ALA A 85 -7.47 7.00 14.88
C ALA A 85 -6.61 7.38 13.68
N GLU A 86 -6.25 8.66 13.61
CA GLU A 86 -5.23 9.20 12.73
C GLU A 86 -4.08 9.73 13.58
N ILE A 87 -2.84 9.34 13.28
CA ILE A 87 -1.65 10.01 13.82
C ILE A 87 -1.08 10.88 12.70
N PHE A 88 -1.15 12.19 12.88
CA PHE A 88 -0.54 13.17 11.98
C PHE A 88 0.84 13.55 12.50
N VAL A 89 1.85 13.50 11.64
CA VAL A 89 3.24 13.85 11.95
C VAL A 89 3.70 14.98 11.04
N ILE A 90 4.30 16.03 11.63
CA ILE A 90 4.85 17.16 10.91
C ILE A 90 6.21 17.59 11.48
N GLY A 91 7.20 17.65 10.60
CA GLY A 91 8.55 18.10 10.91
C GLY A 91 9.16 19.00 9.82
N PRO A 92 10.44 19.39 9.97
CA PRO A 92 11.13 20.21 8.96
C PRO A 92 11.36 19.48 7.63
N GLY A 93 11.55 18.16 7.65
CA GLY A 93 11.81 17.33 6.46
C GLY A 93 10.63 16.46 6.04
N VAL A 94 9.73 16.13 6.98
CA VAL A 94 8.65 15.15 6.78
C VAL A 94 7.28 15.70 7.10
N GLU A 95 6.28 15.22 6.38
CA GLU A 95 4.86 15.31 6.75
C GLU A 95 4.22 13.97 6.44
N GLY A 96 3.36 13.45 7.32
CA GLY A 96 2.75 12.15 7.11
C GLY A 96 1.56 11.86 8.00
N VAL A 97 0.85 10.79 7.66
CA VAL A 97 -0.27 10.26 8.44
C VAL A 97 -0.14 8.75 8.63
N HIS A 98 -0.62 8.26 9.77
CA HIS A 98 -0.86 6.85 10.02
C HIS A 98 -2.31 6.64 10.44
N LEU A 99 -3.08 5.94 9.62
CA LEU A 99 -4.50 5.68 9.80
C LEU A 99 -4.70 4.25 10.31
N ARG A 100 -5.44 4.08 11.40
CA ARG A 100 -5.77 2.76 11.96
C ARG A 100 -7.28 2.52 11.98
N GLY A 101 -7.72 1.38 11.46
CA GLY A 101 -9.13 0.96 11.50
C GLY A 101 -9.60 0.42 12.85
N GLY A 102 -8.71 0.24 13.82
CA GLY A 102 -9.02 -0.31 15.14
C GLY A 102 -7.79 -0.37 16.07
N PRO A 103 -7.96 -0.86 17.31
CA PRO A 103 -6.89 -0.87 18.33
C PRO A 103 -5.77 -1.84 17.98
N ILE A 104 -6.10 -2.95 17.32
CA ILE A 104 -5.13 -3.94 16.82
C ILE A 104 -5.21 -3.91 15.29
N ALA A 105 -4.36 -3.09 14.68
CA ALA A 105 -4.33 -2.85 13.24
C ALA A 105 -2.91 -2.99 12.67
N ARG A 106 -2.80 -3.42 11.42
CA ARG A 106 -1.51 -3.57 10.71
C ARG A 106 -1.57 -2.93 9.34
N GLY A 107 -0.49 -2.27 8.94
CA GLY A 107 -0.43 -1.56 7.67
C GLY A 107 0.99 -1.22 7.23
N GLY A 108 1.20 -1.19 5.92
CA GLY A 108 2.45 -0.70 5.36
C GLY A 108 2.59 0.82 5.43
N ILE A 109 3.82 1.32 5.53
CA ILE A 109 4.14 2.76 5.45
C ILE A 109 4.66 3.08 4.06
N ARG A 110 3.96 3.93 3.31
CA ARG A 110 4.35 4.36 1.96
C ARG A 110 5.17 5.65 1.99
N TRP A 111 6.25 5.71 1.21
CA TRP A 111 6.78 7.00 0.78
C TRP A 111 6.01 7.43 -0.47
N SER A 112 5.27 8.55 -0.37
CA SER A 112 4.50 9.11 -1.47
C SER A 112 5.24 10.27 -2.12
N THR A 113 5.19 10.32 -3.45
CA THR A 113 5.62 11.49 -4.24
C THR A 113 4.47 12.45 -4.49
N ARG A 114 3.23 12.13 -4.04
CA ARG A 114 2.01 12.91 -4.29
C ARG A 114 1.75 13.91 -3.16
N ARG A 115 2.60 14.93 -3.05
CA ARG A 115 2.56 15.89 -1.93
C ARG A 115 1.18 16.54 -1.70
N GLU A 116 0.41 16.75 -2.76
CA GLU A 116 -0.87 17.45 -2.71
C GLU A 116 -2.04 16.56 -2.22
N ASP A 117 -1.99 15.25 -2.43
CA ASP A 117 -3.11 14.35 -2.13
C ASP A 117 -2.72 12.99 -1.49
N TYR A 118 -1.52 12.90 -0.91
CA TYR A 118 -1.04 11.67 -0.24
C TYR A 118 -2.01 11.19 0.86
N ARG A 119 -2.73 12.08 1.54
CA ARG A 119 -3.72 11.70 2.56
C ARG A 119 -4.88 10.90 1.95
N THR A 120 -5.35 11.28 0.77
CA THR A 120 -6.38 10.55 0.02
C THR A 120 -5.84 9.19 -0.45
N GLU A 121 -4.58 9.17 -0.92
CA GLU A 121 -3.89 7.91 -1.27
C GLU A 121 -3.83 6.96 -0.07
N VAL A 122 -3.36 7.43 1.09
CA VAL A 122 -3.23 6.62 2.31
C VAL A 122 -4.59 6.12 2.80
N LEU A 123 -5.64 6.97 2.74
CA LEU A 123 -7.00 6.57 3.09
C LEU A 123 -7.53 5.45 2.18
N GLY A 124 -7.35 5.58 0.86
CA GLY A 124 -7.74 4.55 -0.10
C GLY A 124 -7.03 3.21 0.15
N LEU A 125 -5.75 3.27 0.49
CA LEU A 125 -4.95 2.08 0.83
C LEU A 125 -5.37 1.47 2.17
N MET A 126 -5.68 2.28 3.19
CA MET A 126 -6.22 1.79 4.47
C MET A 126 -7.56 1.08 4.26
N LYS A 127 -8.45 1.66 3.43
CA LYS A 127 -9.74 1.04 3.07
C LYS A 127 -9.52 -0.34 2.46
N ALA A 128 -8.59 -0.46 1.51
CA ALA A 128 -8.24 -1.75 0.91
C ALA A 128 -7.70 -2.75 1.96
N GLN A 129 -6.88 -2.30 2.92
CA GLN A 129 -6.40 -3.16 4.01
C GLN A 129 -7.53 -3.61 4.94
N MET A 130 -8.50 -2.75 5.25
CA MET A 130 -9.65 -3.15 6.07
C MET A 130 -10.52 -4.20 5.37
N THR A 131 -10.76 -4.05 4.07
CA THR A 131 -11.47 -5.07 3.28
C THR A 131 -10.69 -6.38 3.23
N LYS A 132 -9.37 -6.30 3.00
CA LYS A 132 -8.49 -7.48 2.99
C LYS A 132 -8.49 -8.21 4.33
N ASN A 133 -8.51 -7.46 5.44
CA ASN A 133 -8.44 -8.02 6.78
C ASN A 133 -9.83 -8.29 7.39
N ALA A 134 -10.91 -8.19 6.62
CA ALA A 134 -12.27 -8.28 7.16
C ALA A 134 -12.58 -9.61 7.90
N VAL A 135 -11.84 -10.67 7.59
CA VAL A 135 -12.00 -12.02 8.17
C VAL A 135 -10.84 -12.45 9.07
N ILE A 136 -9.87 -11.58 9.32
CA ILE A 136 -8.70 -11.88 10.17
C ILE A 136 -8.45 -10.76 11.18
N VAL A 137 -7.76 -11.11 12.27
CA VAL A 137 -7.10 -10.13 13.15
C VAL A 137 -5.63 -10.08 12.73
N PRO A 138 -4.99 -8.91 12.60
CA PRO A 138 -5.46 -7.55 12.93
C PRO A 138 -6.28 -6.87 11.82
N THR A 139 -7.05 -5.82 12.16
CA THR A 139 -7.74 -4.98 11.16
C THR A 139 -6.74 -4.16 10.31
N GLY A 140 -7.23 -3.40 9.34
CA GLY A 140 -6.41 -2.61 8.42
C GLY A 140 -5.86 -1.32 9.04
N ALA A 141 -4.58 -1.04 8.81
CA ALA A 141 -3.97 0.27 8.97
C ALA A 141 -3.23 0.68 7.68
N LYS A 142 -2.85 1.94 7.58
CA LYS A 142 -1.91 2.42 6.57
C LYS A 142 -1.18 3.67 7.02
N GLY A 143 0.13 3.70 6.83
CA GLY A 143 0.92 4.91 6.93
C GLY A 143 1.32 5.45 5.56
N GLY A 144 1.55 6.75 5.50
CA GLY A 144 2.28 7.33 4.39
C GLY A 144 2.84 8.70 4.73
N PHE A 145 4.00 9.01 4.15
CA PHE A 145 4.69 10.27 4.36
C PHE A 145 5.25 10.82 3.05
N VAL A 146 5.48 12.13 3.05
CA VAL A 146 6.06 12.90 1.95
C VAL A 146 7.28 13.67 2.45
N LEU A 147 8.24 13.88 1.55
CA LEU A 147 9.36 14.77 1.80
C LEU A 147 8.93 16.22 1.54
N ARG A 148 9.20 17.12 2.50
CA ARG A 148 8.90 18.54 2.34
C ARG A 148 9.95 19.27 1.49
N ARG A 149 11.17 18.73 1.45
CA ARG A 149 12.35 19.26 0.74
C ARG A 149 13.14 18.13 0.07
N PRO A 150 12.58 17.46 -0.96
CA PRO A 150 13.26 16.35 -1.62
C PRO A 150 14.51 16.83 -2.37
N PRO A 151 15.68 16.19 -2.19
CA PRO A 151 16.86 16.42 -3.02
C PRO A 151 16.60 16.00 -4.48
N GLU A 152 17.26 16.68 -5.42
CA GLU A 152 17.19 16.31 -6.85
C GLU A 152 18.05 15.07 -7.17
N GLU A 153 19.20 14.93 -6.50
CA GLU A 153 20.13 13.83 -6.72
C GLU A 153 19.58 12.51 -6.14
N ALA A 154 19.56 11.46 -6.95
CA ALA A 154 18.94 10.18 -6.59
C ALA A 154 19.58 9.50 -5.36
N ALA A 155 20.89 9.68 -5.13
CA ALA A 155 21.57 9.13 -3.95
C ALA A 155 21.12 9.86 -2.68
N ALA A 156 21.21 11.19 -2.68
CA ALA A 156 20.76 12.04 -1.58
C ALA A 156 19.25 11.87 -1.30
N LEU A 157 18.44 11.67 -2.35
CA LEU A 157 17.01 11.40 -2.20
C LEU A 157 16.75 10.10 -1.43
N ARG A 158 17.48 9.01 -1.74
CA ARG A 158 17.32 7.75 -1.03
C ARG A 158 17.71 7.87 0.45
N GLU A 159 18.76 8.61 0.74
CA GLU A 159 19.19 8.89 2.12
C GLU A 159 18.15 9.73 2.86
N GLU A 160 17.66 10.81 2.26
CA GLU A 160 16.62 11.66 2.85
C GLU A 160 15.32 10.87 3.11
N VAL A 161 14.89 10.01 2.19
CA VAL A 161 13.72 9.12 2.40
C VAL A 161 13.94 8.23 3.61
N ARG A 162 15.15 7.68 3.77
CA ARG A 162 15.51 6.82 4.90
C ARG A 162 15.49 7.60 6.22
N ASP A 163 16.00 8.81 6.23
CA ASP A 163 16.09 9.63 7.45
C ASP A 163 14.73 10.18 7.86
N GLN A 164 13.93 10.66 6.91
CA GLN A 164 12.55 11.09 7.19
C GLN A 164 11.64 9.93 7.58
N TYR A 165 11.88 8.72 7.08
CA TYR A 165 11.21 7.52 7.57
C TYR A 165 11.50 7.27 9.06
N ARG A 166 12.77 7.42 9.49
CA ARG A 166 13.13 7.29 10.90
C ARG A 166 12.40 8.31 11.76
N VAL A 167 12.41 9.58 11.36
CA VAL A 167 11.69 10.65 12.06
C VAL A 167 10.20 10.32 12.16
N PHE A 168 9.58 9.90 11.06
CA PHE A 168 8.17 9.54 11.02
C PHE A 168 7.83 8.41 11.98
N VAL A 169 8.53 7.27 11.89
CA VAL A 169 8.28 6.08 12.73
C VAL A 169 8.56 6.36 14.21
N SER A 170 9.66 7.06 14.53
CA SER A 170 9.97 7.46 15.92
C SER A 170 8.84 8.33 16.50
N SER A 171 8.32 9.26 15.71
CA SER A 171 7.20 10.12 16.13
C SER A 171 5.88 9.38 16.32
N LEU A 172 5.68 8.24 15.65
CA LEU A 172 4.54 7.35 15.94
C LEU A 172 4.73 6.65 17.29
N LEU A 173 5.94 6.17 17.57
CA LEU A 173 6.29 5.51 18.83
C LEU A 173 6.22 6.48 20.01
N ASP A 174 6.57 7.76 19.84
CA ASP A 174 6.42 8.80 20.87
C ASP A 174 4.99 8.85 21.47
N LEU A 175 3.96 8.54 20.67
CA LEU A 175 2.55 8.60 21.10
C LEU A 175 1.99 7.25 21.56
N THR A 176 2.74 6.16 21.38
CA THR A 176 2.26 4.78 21.57
C THR A 176 2.59 4.30 22.98
N ASP A 177 1.65 3.61 23.64
CA ASP A 177 1.96 3.00 24.93
C ASP A 177 2.95 1.85 24.76
N ASP A 178 3.72 1.53 25.79
CA ASP A 178 4.60 0.39 25.81
C ASP A 178 4.04 -0.72 26.73
N ARG A 179 4.65 -1.91 26.70
CA ARG A 179 4.31 -3.01 27.60
C ARG A 179 5.53 -3.51 28.37
N ARG A 180 5.54 -3.32 29.69
CA ARG A 180 6.64 -3.73 30.57
C ARG A 180 6.14 -4.67 31.63
N SER A 181 6.75 -5.85 31.73
CA SER A 181 6.37 -6.88 32.72
C SER A 181 4.88 -7.26 32.69
N GLY A 182 4.24 -7.16 31.52
CA GLY A 182 2.82 -7.47 31.34
C GLY A 182 1.87 -6.29 31.52
N GLU A 183 2.33 -5.17 32.08
CA GLU A 183 1.57 -3.94 32.32
C GLU A 183 1.76 -2.93 31.19
N ILE A 184 0.76 -2.06 31.00
CA ILE A 184 0.78 -1.01 29.99
C ILE A 184 1.39 0.24 30.59
N VAL A 185 2.33 0.86 29.88
CA VAL A 185 3.07 2.04 30.33
C VAL A 185 2.84 3.16 29.33
N HIS A 186 2.28 4.28 29.78
CA HIS A 186 2.08 5.46 28.95
C HIS A 186 3.40 6.22 28.71
N PRO A 187 3.53 6.96 27.59
CA PRO A 187 4.67 7.84 27.34
C PRO A 187 4.87 8.86 28.46
N GLU A 188 6.13 9.05 28.88
CA GLU A 188 6.49 10.02 29.93
C GLU A 188 6.29 11.46 29.43
N GLY A 189 5.85 12.35 30.32
CA GLY A 189 5.67 13.77 30.00
C GLY A 189 4.51 14.04 29.03
N MET A 190 3.56 13.11 28.90
CA MET A 190 2.39 13.24 28.02
C MET A 190 1.08 13.07 28.80
N ARG A 191 0.10 13.94 28.52
CA ARG A 191 -1.28 13.75 28.98
C ARG A 191 -2.04 12.87 27.99
N VAL A 192 -2.56 11.74 28.48
CA VAL A 192 -3.31 10.75 27.69
C VAL A 192 -4.81 10.98 27.90
N HIS A 193 -5.55 11.23 26.80
CA HIS A 193 -7.00 11.50 26.81
C HIS A 193 -7.84 10.40 26.14
N ASP A 194 -7.21 9.27 25.80
CA ASP A 194 -7.85 8.04 25.34
C ASP A 194 -7.49 6.85 26.24
N GLY A 195 -7.90 5.64 25.86
CA GLY A 195 -7.53 4.43 26.58
C GLY A 195 -6.16 3.89 26.19
N ASP A 196 -5.84 2.74 26.76
CA ASP A 196 -4.61 1.99 26.47
C ASP A 196 -4.46 1.68 24.97
N ASP A 197 -3.26 1.92 24.45
CA ASP A 197 -2.89 1.77 23.05
C ASP A 197 -1.46 1.26 22.87
N PRO A 198 -1.14 0.04 23.37
CA PRO A 198 0.23 -0.50 23.31
C PRO A 198 0.59 -1.13 21.95
N TYR A 199 -0.35 -1.19 21.01
CA TYR A 199 -0.18 -1.95 19.77
C TYR A 199 0.03 -1.04 18.55
N LEU A 200 1.26 -1.01 18.07
CA LEU A 200 1.65 -0.39 16.81
C LEU A 200 2.53 -1.38 16.04
N VAL A 201 2.10 -1.76 14.83
CA VAL A 201 2.87 -2.62 13.93
C VAL A 201 2.88 -1.98 12.55
N VAL A 202 4.06 -1.93 11.94
CA VAL A 202 4.28 -1.37 10.61
C VAL A 202 4.67 -2.47 9.62
N ALA A 203 4.59 -2.17 8.33
CA ALA A 203 5.08 -3.06 7.29
C ALA A 203 5.72 -2.25 6.15
N ALA A 204 6.47 -2.94 5.31
CA ALA A 204 6.99 -2.39 4.08
C ALA A 204 5.85 -2.04 3.10
N ASP A 205 6.04 -0.98 2.32
CA ASP A 205 5.21 -0.62 1.16
C ASP A 205 6.06 0.02 0.06
N LYS A 206 5.41 0.62 -0.95
CA LYS A 206 6.09 1.34 -2.03
C LYS A 206 7.00 2.43 -1.45
N GLY A 207 8.25 2.43 -1.90
CA GLY A 207 9.28 3.38 -1.46
C GLY A 207 9.93 3.05 -0.12
N THR A 208 9.50 2.02 0.59
CA THR A 208 10.02 1.59 1.91
C THR A 208 10.21 0.08 1.99
N ALA A 209 10.21 -0.62 0.86
CA ALA A 209 10.20 -2.09 0.80
C ALA A 209 11.34 -2.77 1.58
N THR A 210 12.49 -2.11 1.70
CA THR A 210 13.68 -2.61 2.40
C THR A 210 13.83 -2.08 3.83
N PHE A 211 12.83 -1.35 4.36
CA PHE A 211 12.97 -0.58 5.59
C PHE A 211 12.52 -1.32 6.85
N SER A 212 12.07 -2.58 6.78
CA SER A 212 11.62 -3.29 7.98
C SER A 212 12.72 -3.43 9.04
N ASP A 213 13.96 -3.72 8.64
CA ASP A 213 15.10 -3.77 9.58
C ASP A 213 15.36 -2.40 10.23
N ILE A 214 15.11 -1.30 9.50
CA ILE A 214 15.22 0.07 10.04
C ILE A 214 14.11 0.31 11.06
N ALA A 215 12.88 -0.11 10.77
CA ALA A 215 11.76 0.04 11.68
C ALA A 215 11.96 -0.75 12.98
N ASN A 216 12.44 -2.00 12.89
CA ASN A 216 12.75 -2.83 14.05
C ASN A 216 13.90 -2.24 14.87
N ALA A 217 14.94 -1.68 14.23
CA ALA A 217 16.00 -0.98 14.94
C ALA A 217 15.46 0.25 15.71
N ILE A 218 14.56 1.04 15.11
CA ILE A 218 13.91 2.17 15.82
C ILE A 218 13.09 1.66 17.00
N ALA A 219 12.29 0.60 16.84
CA ALA A 219 11.51 0.02 17.93
C ALA A 219 12.40 -0.44 19.08
N ALA A 220 13.55 -1.08 18.78
CA ALA A 220 14.55 -1.48 19.77
C ALA A 220 15.18 -0.27 20.49
N ASP A 221 15.51 0.81 19.76
CA ASP A 221 16.05 2.05 20.34
C ASP A 221 15.03 2.72 21.30
N HIS A 222 13.73 2.61 21.00
CA HIS A 222 12.64 3.04 21.88
C HIS A 222 12.35 2.06 23.03
N GLY A 223 12.96 0.88 23.05
CA GLY A 223 12.68 -0.18 24.02
C GLY A 223 11.27 -0.75 23.90
N PHE A 224 10.66 -0.66 22.71
CA PHE A 224 9.27 -1.04 22.49
C PHE A 224 9.07 -2.56 22.56
N TRP A 225 8.06 -3.01 23.30
CA TRP A 225 7.86 -4.41 23.66
C TRP A 225 7.74 -5.42 22.51
N LEU A 226 7.40 -4.97 21.30
CA LEU A 226 7.30 -5.84 20.12
C LEU A 226 8.65 -6.20 19.51
N ASP A 227 9.73 -5.49 19.85
CA ASP A 227 11.09 -5.75 19.36
C ASP A 227 11.12 -6.01 17.83
N ASP A 228 11.62 -7.17 17.40
CA ASP A 228 11.72 -7.55 15.98
C ASP A 228 10.37 -7.91 15.31
N ALA A 229 9.29 -7.99 16.09
CA ALA A 229 7.92 -8.15 15.60
C ALA A 229 7.22 -6.81 15.30
N PHE A 230 7.86 -5.67 15.57
CA PHE A 230 7.30 -4.34 15.28
C PHE A 230 7.04 -4.12 13.79
N ALA A 231 7.96 -4.53 12.94
CA ALA A 231 7.84 -4.47 11.50
C ALA A 231 7.92 -5.86 10.88
N SER A 232 6.90 -6.20 10.09
CA SER A 232 6.89 -7.45 9.33
C SER A 232 7.73 -7.34 8.06
N GLY A 233 8.41 -8.42 7.69
CA GLY A 233 9.41 -8.44 6.62
C GLY A 233 10.76 -7.95 7.15
N GLY A 234 11.85 -8.14 6.41
CA GLY A 234 13.21 -7.87 6.90
C GLY A 234 14.09 -9.12 6.92
N SER A 235 15.32 -8.99 7.40
CA SER A 235 16.32 -10.07 7.39
C SER A 235 15.97 -11.26 8.29
N THR A 236 15.14 -11.05 9.31
CA THR A 236 14.64 -12.09 10.23
C THR A 236 13.22 -12.56 9.90
N GLY A 237 12.53 -11.90 8.98
CA GLY A 237 11.15 -12.18 8.58
C GLY A 237 11.02 -13.10 7.37
N TYR A 238 9.78 -13.51 7.06
CA TYR A 238 9.49 -14.28 5.85
C TYR A 238 9.57 -13.39 4.59
N ASP A 239 10.44 -13.76 3.64
CA ASP A 239 10.45 -13.13 2.31
C ASP A 239 9.20 -13.54 1.52
N HIS A 240 8.31 -12.57 1.29
CA HIS A 240 7.03 -12.80 0.64
C HIS A 240 7.16 -13.29 -0.81
N LYS A 241 8.20 -12.85 -1.54
CA LYS A 241 8.45 -13.24 -2.92
C LYS A 241 9.09 -14.62 -2.99
N ALA A 242 10.12 -14.88 -2.18
CA ALA A 242 10.82 -16.16 -2.16
C ALA A 242 9.87 -17.31 -1.75
N LEU A 243 8.93 -17.02 -0.86
CA LEU A 243 7.88 -17.98 -0.51
C LEU A 243 6.68 -17.96 -1.46
N GLY A 244 6.53 -16.92 -2.29
CA GLY A 244 5.40 -16.74 -3.20
C GLY A 244 4.06 -16.73 -2.48
N ILE A 245 3.98 -16.13 -1.29
CA ILE A 245 2.80 -16.21 -0.40
C ILE A 245 1.54 -15.71 -1.12
N THR A 246 1.65 -14.57 -1.82
CA THR A 246 0.52 -13.97 -2.55
C THR A 246 0.06 -14.86 -3.69
N ALA A 247 0.99 -15.30 -4.54
CA ALA A 247 0.67 -16.15 -5.68
C ALA A 247 0.13 -17.51 -5.25
N ARG A 248 0.64 -18.09 -4.16
CA ARG A 248 0.11 -19.32 -3.55
C ARG A 248 -1.33 -19.12 -3.09
N GLY A 249 -1.63 -18.04 -2.36
CA GLY A 249 -3.00 -17.76 -1.93
C GLY A 249 -3.98 -17.58 -3.10
N ALA A 250 -3.56 -16.85 -4.13
CA ALA A 250 -4.33 -16.70 -5.37
C ALA A 250 -4.53 -18.07 -6.06
N TRP A 251 -3.50 -18.91 -6.10
CA TRP A 251 -3.56 -20.26 -6.67
C TRP A 251 -4.53 -21.17 -5.91
N GLU A 252 -4.51 -21.18 -4.58
CA GLU A 252 -5.45 -21.96 -3.78
C GLU A 252 -6.90 -21.53 -4.03
N SER A 253 -7.13 -20.23 -4.27
CA SER A 253 -8.44 -19.70 -4.63
C SER A 253 -8.86 -20.17 -6.03
N LEU A 254 -7.91 -20.19 -6.97
CA LEU A 254 -8.09 -20.68 -8.33
C LEU A 254 -8.45 -22.18 -8.37
N LEU A 255 -7.87 -23.02 -7.50
CA LEU A 255 -8.19 -24.46 -7.44
C LEU A 255 -9.68 -24.73 -7.18
N ARG A 256 -10.40 -23.81 -6.52
CA ARG A 256 -11.85 -23.91 -6.40
C ARG A 256 -12.55 -23.67 -7.73
N HIS A 257 -12.13 -22.67 -8.49
CA HIS A 257 -12.73 -22.32 -9.78
C HIS A 257 -12.48 -23.40 -10.84
N PHE A 258 -11.25 -23.92 -10.94
CA PHE A 258 -10.95 -25.01 -11.88
C PHE A 258 -11.74 -26.28 -11.60
N ARG A 259 -11.99 -26.62 -10.33
CA ARG A 259 -12.89 -27.73 -9.99
C ARG A 259 -14.32 -27.54 -10.50
N GLU A 260 -14.81 -26.30 -10.57
CA GLU A 260 -16.14 -25.99 -11.11
C GLU A 260 -16.15 -26.04 -12.65
N MET A 261 -15.00 -25.82 -13.30
CA MET A 261 -14.80 -25.99 -14.74
C MET A 261 -14.48 -27.43 -15.15
N GLY A 262 -14.22 -28.32 -14.18
CA GLY A 262 -13.80 -29.70 -14.44
C GLY A 262 -12.37 -29.84 -14.93
N ILE A 263 -11.50 -28.86 -14.64
CA ILE A 263 -10.07 -28.87 -14.97
C ILE A 263 -9.28 -29.27 -13.71
N ASP A 264 -8.41 -30.27 -13.81
CA ASP A 264 -7.40 -30.57 -12.80
C ASP A 264 -6.05 -29.96 -13.22
N PRO A 265 -5.63 -28.82 -12.66
CA PRO A 265 -4.40 -28.13 -13.07
C PRO A 265 -3.12 -28.90 -12.72
N ALA A 266 -3.20 -30.03 -12.01
CA ALA A 266 -2.05 -30.91 -11.77
C ALA A 266 -1.81 -31.89 -12.93
N THR A 267 -2.84 -32.22 -13.72
CA THR A 267 -2.76 -33.23 -14.78
C THR A 267 -3.14 -32.70 -16.15
N ASP A 268 -4.07 -31.76 -16.21
CA ASP A 268 -4.67 -31.27 -17.44
C ASP A 268 -3.94 -30.01 -17.93
N GLU A 269 -3.69 -29.94 -19.23
CA GLU A 269 -3.17 -28.72 -19.86
C GLU A 269 -4.28 -27.68 -19.99
N PHE A 270 -3.95 -26.41 -19.71
CA PHE A 270 -4.87 -25.30 -19.80
C PHE A 270 -4.17 -24.03 -20.27
N THR A 271 -4.92 -23.20 -20.98
CA THR A 271 -4.46 -21.97 -21.60
C THR A 271 -4.51 -20.80 -20.62
N VAL A 272 -3.49 -19.95 -20.67
CA VAL A 272 -3.35 -18.80 -19.79
C VAL A 272 -2.98 -17.56 -20.59
N VAL A 273 -3.66 -16.45 -20.32
CA VAL A 273 -3.11 -15.12 -20.60
C VAL A 273 -2.74 -14.43 -19.29
N GLY A 274 -1.74 -13.56 -19.29
CA GLY A 274 -1.33 -12.93 -18.06
C GLY A 274 -0.84 -11.49 -18.16
N ILE A 275 -0.88 -10.82 -17.01
CA ILE A 275 -0.46 -9.43 -16.84
C ILE A 275 0.73 -9.42 -15.88
N GLY A 276 1.93 -9.16 -16.40
CA GLY A 276 3.18 -9.21 -15.67
C GLY A 276 4.28 -9.94 -16.43
N ASP A 277 5.36 -10.27 -15.71
CA ASP A 277 6.51 -11.03 -16.21
C ASP A 277 7.07 -11.95 -15.12
N MET A 278 8.01 -12.83 -15.49
CA MET A 278 8.61 -13.81 -14.58
C MET A 278 9.43 -13.19 -13.43
N SER A 279 9.84 -11.92 -13.54
CA SER A 279 10.56 -11.23 -12.47
C SER A 279 9.63 -10.80 -11.33
N GLY A 280 8.32 -10.69 -11.59
CA GLY A 280 7.32 -10.24 -10.63
C GLY A 280 6.99 -11.28 -9.55
N ASP A 281 6.63 -10.80 -8.35
CA ASP A 281 6.22 -11.68 -7.24
C ASP A 281 4.96 -12.50 -7.59
N VAL A 282 3.87 -11.83 -7.95
CA VAL A 282 2.58 -12.51 -8.20
C VAL A 282 2.59 -13.30 -9.50
N PHE A 283 3.08 -12.69 -10.59
CA PHE A 283 3.10 -13.33 -11.90
C PHE A 283 4.09 -14.50 -11.92
N GLY A 284 5.36 -14.25 -11.58
CA GLY A 284 6.42 -15.25 -11.66
C GLY A 284 6.14 -16.48 -10.78
N ASN A 285 5.76 -16.27 -9.51
CA ASN A 285 5.41 -17.39 -8.65
C ASN A 285 4.16 -18.13 -9.12
N GLY A 286 3.18 -17.42 -9.71
CA GLY A 286 1.93 -18.00 -10.24
C GLY A 286 2.16 -18.91 -11.45
N MET A 287 2.95 -18.45 -12.42
CA MET A 287 3.25 -19.19 -13.65
C MET A 287 4.16 -20.42 -13.43
N LEU A 288 4.62 -20.63 -12.20
CA LEU A 288 5.44 -21.76 -11.78
C LEU A 288 4.71 -22.73 -10.84
N ARG A 289 3.39 -22.56 -10.66
CA ARG A 289 2.56 -23.44 -9.82
C ARG A 289 2.13 -24.72 -10.51
N SER A 290 2.13 -24.76 -11.84
CA SER A 290 1.84 -25.94 -12.63
C SER A 290 2.71 -25.97 -13.89
N ASP A 291 3.23 -27.15 -14.20
CA ASP A 291 3.94 -27.46 -15.45
C ASP A 291 2.98 -27.75 -16.62
N ARG A 292 1.67 -27.71 -16.37
CA ARG A 292 0.60 -27.86 -17.38
C ARG A 292 0.13 -26.54 -18.00
N ILE A 293 0.68 -25.41 -17.54
CA ILE A 293 0.34 -24.09 -18.05
C ILE A 293 0.82 -23.93 -19.49
N ARG A 294 -0.13 -23.64 -20.38
CA ARG A 294 0.10 -23.14 -21.74
C ARG A 294 -0.09 -21.61 -21.75
N LEU A 295 0.99 -20.87 -21.48
CA LEU A 295 0.97 -19.41 -21.46
C LEU A 295 0.95 -18.85 -22.89
N VAL A 296 -0.24 -18.56 -23.42
CA VAL A 296 -0.39 -18.17 -24.82
C VAL A 296 -0.03 -16.71 -25.08
N ALA A 297 -0.19 -15.85 -24.07
CA ALA A 297 0.17 -14.45 -24.16
C ALA A 297 0.41 -13.82 -22.78
N ALA A 298 1.30 -12.85 -22.72
CA ALA A 298 1.50 -12.01 -21.55
C ALA A 298 1.92 -10.60 -21.94
N PHE A 299 1.75 -9.64 -21.03
CA PHE A 299 2.31 -8.31 -21.21
C PHE A 299 2.68 -7.67 -19.88
N ASP A 300 3.70 -6.83 -19.89
CA ASP A 300 4.08 -5.99 -18.76
C ASP A 300 4.17 -4.51 -19.20
N HIS A 301 4.82 -3.67 -18.40
CA HIS A 301 5.04 -2.27 -18.76
C HIS A 301 6.05 -2.09 -19.91
N ARG A 302 6.79 -3.13 -20.30
CA ARG A 302 7.90 -3.07 -21.26
C ARG A 302 7.59 -3.78 -22.57
N HIS A 303 6.95 -4.95 -22.51
CA HIS A 303 6.82 -5.88 -23.63
C HIS A 303 5.42 -6.49 -23.74
N VAL A 304 5.14 -6.99 -24.93
CA VAL A 304 4.07 -7.95 -25.25
C VAL A 304 4.76 -9.26 -25.67
N PHE A 305 4.39 -10.35 -25.01
CA PHE A 305 4.83 -11.72 -25.26
C PHE A 305 3.67 -12.51 -25.86
N LEU A 306 3.89 -13.21 -26.98
CA LEU A 306 2.93 -14.14 -27.58
C LEU A 306 3.63 -15.47 -27.85
N ASP A 307 2.98 -16.56 -27.48
CA ASP A 307 3.41 -17.93 -27.78
C ASP A 307 2.15 -18.73 -28.16
N PRO A 308 1.75 -18.75 -29.44
CA PRO A 308 0.44 -19.27 -29.86
C PRO A 308 0.15 -20.72 -29.47
N ASP A 309 1.17 -21.57 -29.41
CA ASP A 309 1.07 -23.00 -29.12
C ASP A 309 2.26 -23.47 -28.26
N PRO A 310 2.32 -23.05 -26.98
CA PRO A 310 3.48 -23.27 -26.13
C PRO A 310 3.57 -24.75 -25.74
N ASP A 311 4.76 -25.36 -25.86
CA ASP A 311 5.04 -26.66 -25.24
C ASP A 311 5.08 -26.49 -23.71
N PRO A 312 4.21 -27.16 -22.94
CA PRO A 312 4.12 -26.93 -21.49
C PRO A 312 5.44 -27.20 -20.75
N ALA A 313 6.16 -28.26 -21.12
CA ALA A 313 7.37 -28.69 -20.41
C ALA A 313 8.56 -27.75 -20.71
N ALA A 314 8.81 -27.46 -21.98
CA ALA A 314 9.89 -26.57 -22.40
C ALA A 314 9.63 -25.13 -21.93
N SER A 315 8.40 -24.64 -22.10
CA SER A 315 8.04 -23.29 -21.65
C SER A 315 8.07 -23.16 -20.13
N PHE A 316 7.72 -24.20 -19.36
CA PHE A 316 7.87 -24.18 -17.89
C PHE A 316 9.33 -24.10 -17.45
N ALA A 317 10.22 -24.88 -18.07
CA ALA A 317 11.65 -24.83 -17.78
C ALA A 317 12.22 -23.44 -18.08
N GLU A 318 11.80 -22.82 -19.18
CA GLU A 318 12.23 -21.48 -19.56
C GLU A 318 11.68 -20.39 -18.63
N ARG A 319 10.39 -20.47 -18.27
CA ARG A 319 9.79 -19.61 -17.24
C ARG A 319 10.54 -19.71 -15.91
N ARG A 320 10.98 -20.91 -15.50
CA ARG A 320 11.80 -21.11 -14.29
C ARG A 320 13.14 -20.40 -14.41
N ARG A 321 13.85 -20.58 -15.53
CA ARG A 321 15.14 -19.92 -15.79
C ARG A 321 15.01 -18.40 -15.69
N LEU A 322 13.97 -17.82 -16.28
CA LEU A 322 13.71 -16.38 -16.20
C LEU A 322 13.38 -15.90 -14.79
N TYR A 323 12.61 -16.67 -14.02
CA TYR A 323 12.30 -16.33 -12.64
C TYR A 323 13.56 -16.26 -11.76
N ASP A 324 14.49 -17.19 -11.98
CA ASP A 324 15.75 -17.26 -11.23
C ASP A 324 16.80 -16.24 -11.71
N LEU A 325 16.61 -15.63 -12.89
CA LEU A 325 17.48 -14.60 -13.46
C LEU A 325 17.17 -13.21 -12.85
N PRO A 326 18.09 -12.59 -12.09
CA PRO A 326 17.84 -11.29 -11.48
C PRO A 326 17.61 -10.19 -12.52
N GLY A 327 16.49 -9.46 -12.38
CA GLY A 327 16.16 -8.35 -13.27
C GLY A 327 15.64 -8.76 -14.65
N SER A 328 15.25 -10.02 -14.83
CA SER A 328 14.74 -10.55 -16.09
C SER A 328 13.53 -9.80 -16.65
N SER A 329 13.31 -10.02 -17.93
CA SER A 329 12.20 -9.48 -18.71
C SER A 329 11.77 -10.49 -19.76
N TRP A 330 10.66 -10.22 -20.45
CA TRP A 330 10.26 -11.02 -21.60
C TRP A 330 11.31 -11.03 -22.72
N ASP A 331 12.15 -10.00 -22.86
CA ASP A 331 13.18 -9.96 -23.90
C ASP A 331 14.34 -10.93 -23.62
N ASP A 332 14.47 -11.40 -22.38
CA ASP A 332 15.41 -12.45 -22.00
C ASP A 332 14.91 -13.86 -22.31
N TYR A 333 13.64 -14.03 -22.72
CA TYR A 333 13.04 -15.32 -23.06
C TYR A 333 13.71 -15.92 -24.30
N ASP A 334 14.06 -17.20 -24.25
CA ASP A 334 14.64 -17.91 -25.38
C ASP A 334 13.64 -18.01 -26.53
N ARG A 335 13.87 -17.21 -27.57
CA ARG A 335 12.97 -17.09 -28.73
C ARG A 335 12.90 -18.37 -29.55
N ASP A 336 13.87 -19.27 -29.44
CA ASP A 336 13.85 -20.57 -30.13
C ASP A 336 12.83 -21.53 -29.50
N LEU A 337 12.38 -21.27 -28.27
CA LEU A 337 11.35 -22.04 -27.58
C LEU A 337 9.93 -21.53 -27.83
N ILE A 338 9.78 -20.35 -28.46
CA ILE A 338 8.48 -19.77 -28.77
C ILE A 338 7.90 -20.47 -30.01
N SER A 339 6.64 -20.85 -29.96
CA SER A 339 5.98 -21.54 -31.07
C SER A 339 5.93 -20.68 -32.34
N ALA A 340 5.65 -21.34 -33.46
CA ALA A 340 5.46 -20.66 -34.74
C ALA A 340 4.43 -19.53 -34.60
N GLY A 341 4.80 -18.36 -35.12
CA GLY A 341 3.95 -17.17 -35.09
C GLY A 341 3.98 -16.35 -33.80
N GLY A 342 4.69 -16.81 -32.77
CA GLY A 342 4.92 -16.07 -31.53
C GLY A 342 6.12 -15.12 -31.57
N GLY A 343 6.33 -14.41 -30.47
CA GLY A 343 7.47 -13.53 -30.28
C GLY A 343 7.35 -12.59 -29.08
N VAL A 344 8.34 -11.72 -28.96
CA VAL A 344 8.41 -10.66 -27.94
C VAL A 344 8.64 -9.33 -28.63
N TRP A 345 7.77 -8.36 -28.33
CA TRP A 345 7.82 -7.01 -28.87
C TRP A 345 7.82 -5.96 -27.77
N PRO A 346 8.60 -4.88 -27.89
CA PRO A 346 8.53 -3.77 -26.94
C PRO A 346 7.21 -3.02 -27.10
N ARG A 347 6.68 -2.47 -25.99
CA ARG A 347 5.47 -1.61 -26.00
C ARG A 347 5.65 -0.31 -26.79
N THR A 348 6.89 0.06 -27.09
CA THR A 348 7.23 1.20 -27.96
C THR A 348 7.21 0.87 -29.45
N ALA A 349 7.01 -0.40 -29.82
CA ALA A 349 6.85 -0.80 -31.21
C ALA A 349 5.66 -0.07 -31.83
N LYS A 350 5.82 0.37 -33.08
CA LYS A 350 4.71 1.03 -33.81
C LYS A 350 3.58 0.05 -34.09
N ARG A 351 3.93 -1.19 -34.44
CA ARG A 351 3.02 -2.27 -34.82
C ARG A 351 3.63 -3.63 -34.48
N ILE A 352 2.76 -4.60 -34.24
CA ILE A 352 3.04 -6.01 -34.00
C ILE A 352 2.34 -6.80 -35.11
N PRO A 353 3.08 -7.52 -35.98
CA PRO A 353 2.47 -8.41 -36.96
C PRO A 353 1.87 -9.63 -36.24
N LEU A 354 0.62 -9.95 -36.54
CA LEU A 354 -0.09 -11.10 -36.01
C LEU A 354 -0.20 -12.14 -37.11
N THR A 355 0.59 -13.21 -36.99
CA THR A 355 0.58 -14.38 -37.87
C THR A 355 -0.75 -15.14 -37.79
N ALA A 356 -0.98 -16.12 -38.66
CA ALA A 356 -2.20 -16.90 -38.62
C ALA A 356 -2.37 -17.66 -37.29
N GLU A 357 -1.25 -18.15 -36.74
CA GLU A 357 -1.16 -18.84 -35.47
C GLU A 357 -1.50 -17.90 -34.31
N ALA A 358 -0.89 -16.71 -34.24
CA ALA A 358 -1.18 -15.72 -33.21
C ALA A 358 -2.62 -15.21 -33.28
N ARG A 359 -3.16 -15.02 -34.48
CA ARG A 359 -4.55 -14.64 -34.70
C ARG A 359 -5.53 -15.70 -34.20
N ALA A 360 -5.25 -16.98 -34.44
CA ALA A 360 -6.04 -18.09 -33.93
C ALA A 360 -6.00 -18.14 -32.40
N ALA A 361 -4.82 -18.02 -31.79
CA ALA A 361 -4.66 -18.03 -30.33
C ALA A 361 -5.37 -16.85 -29.62
N LEU A 362 -5.41 -15.68 -30.26
CA LEU A 362 -6.08 -14.48 -29.73
C LEU A 362 -7.54 -14.34 -30.15
N GLY A 363 -8.05 -15.20 -31.03
CA GLY A 363 -9.42 -15.12 -31.56
C GLY A 363 -9.69 -13.84 -32.38
N THR A 364 -8.77 -13.46 -33.28
CA THR A 364 -8.89 -12.22 -34.08
C THR A 364 -8.57 -12.43 -35.57
N ASP A 365 -9.12 -11.58 -36.43
CA ASP A 365 -8.78 -11.50 -37.86
C ASP A 365 -7.78 -10.37 -38.17
N VAL A 366 -7.34 -9.61 -37.16
CA VAL A 366 -6.43 -8.47 -37.34
C VAL A 366 -5.02 -8.98 -37.66
N GLU A 367 -4.47 -8.60 -38.82
CA GLU A 367 -3.14 -9.04 -39.27
C GLU A 367 -1.98 -8.23 -38.65
N GLU A 368 -2.25 -6.99 -38.21
CA GLU A 368 -1.24 -6.13 -37.61
C GLU A 368 -1.89 -5.07 -36.72
N ALA A 369 -1.41 -4.94 -35.48
CA ALA A 369 -2.00 -4.07 -34.46
C ALA A 369 -0.93 -3.29 -33.69
N THR A 370 -1.27 -2.16 -33.10
CA THR A 370 -0.41 -1.48 -32.11
C THR A 370 -0.31 -2.34 -30.83
N PRO A 371 0.73 -2.17 -30.00
CA PRO A 371 0.85 -2.91 -28.74
C PRO A 371 -0.38 -2.81 -27.83
N ASP A 372 -0.99 -1.63 -27.72
CA ASP A 372 -2.19 -1.43 -26.89
C ASP A 372 -3.43 -2.14 -27.48
N GLU A 373 -3.55 -2.21 -28.80
CA GLU A 373 -4.58 -3.00 -29.46
C GLU A 373 -4.36 -4.50 -29.24
N VAL A 374 -3.11 -4.98 -29.31
CA VAL A 374 -2.78 -6.38 -28.98
C VAL A 374 -3.10 -6.70 -27.53
N ILE A 375 -2.79 -5.81 -26.58
CA ILE A 375 -3.16 -5.99 -25.17
C ILE A 375 -4.68 -6.14 -25.00
N ARG A 376 -5.48 -5.34 -25.74
CA ARG A 376 -6.95 -5.48 -25.72
C ARG A 376 -7.41 -6.81 -26.30
N LEU A 377 -6.71 -7.35 -27.29
CA LEU A 377 -6.99 -8.70 -27.83
C LEU A 377 -6.64 -9.78 -26.81
N ILE A 378 -5.46 -9.69 -26.16
CA ILE A 378 -5.04 -10.61 -25.09
C ILE A 378 -6.08 -10.66 -23.97
N LEU A 379 -6.57 -9.51 -23.51
CA LEU A 379 -7.57 -9.42 -22.43
C LEU A 379 -8.95 -9.99 -22.82
N ARG A 380 -9.19 -10.27 -24.10
CA ARG A 380 -10.43 -10.83 -24.65
C ARG A 380 -10.25 -12.22 -25.24
N ALA A 381 -9.04 -12.76 -25.20
CA ALA A 381 -8.75 -14.08 -25.75
C ALA A 381 -9.57 -15.14 -24.99
N GLU A 382 -10.06 -16.13 -25.73
CA GLU A 382 -10.78 -17.27 -25.16
C GLU A 382 -9.77 -18.25 -24.57
N VAL A 383 -9.53 -18.13 -23.26
CA VAL A 383 -8.60 -18.97 -22.51
C VAL A 383 -9.19 -19.43 -21.18
N ASP A 384 -8.59 -20.46 -20.60
CA ASP A 384 -9.05 -21.05 -19.33
C ASP A 384 -8.76 -20.14 -18.12
N LEU A 385 -7.72 -19.31 -18.20
CA LEU A 385 -7.27 -18.46 -17.11
C LEU A 385 -6.70 -17.11 -17.57
N LEU A 386 -7.19 -16.03 -16.98
CA LEU A 386 -6.49 -14.75 -16.95
C LEU A 386 -5.78 -14.59 -15.59
N TRP A 387 -4.45 -14.55 -15.61
CA TRP A 387 -3.64 -14.34 -14.41
C TRP A 387 -3.14 -12.90 -14.30
N ASN A 388 -3.71 -12.12 -13.38
CA ASN A 388 -3.30 -10.74 -13.16
C ASN A 388 -2.25 -10.63 -12.03
N GLY A 389 -0.98 -10.45 -12.41
CA GLY A 389 0.11 -10.08 -11.51
C GLY A 389 0.58 -8.62 -11.67
N GLY A 390 -0.16 -7.82 -12.44
CA GLY A 390 0.19 -6.44 -12.77
C GLY A 390 -0.45 -5.42 -11.82
N ILE A 391 -0.15 -4.14 -12.06
CA ILE A 391 -0.72 -3.01 -11.32
C ILE A 391 -1.53 -2.17 -12.30
N GLY A 392 -2.82 -2.01 -12.03
CA GLY A 392 -3.71 -1.16 -12.83
C GLY A 392 -5.12 -1.71 -12.90
N THR A 393 -6.00 -0.94 -13.54
CA THR A 393 -7.37 -1.35 -13.86
C THR A 393 -7.40 -1.89 -15.28
N TYR A 394 -7.66 -3.19 -15.45
CA TYR A 394 -7.75 -3.83 -16.77
C TYR A 394 -9.16 -4.29 -17.13
N VAL A 395 -10.05 -4.32 -16.13
CA VAL A 395 -11.45 -4.75 -16.27
C VAL A 395 -12.31 -3.70 -15.58
N LYS A 396 -13.37 -3.27 -16.26
CA LYS A 396 -14.42 -2.39 -15.72
C LYS A 396 -15.78 -2.83 -16.24
N ALA A 397 -16.84 -2.51 -15.51
CA ALA A 397 -18.19 -2.74 -15.98
C ALA A 397 -18.51 -1.84 -17.19
N SER A 398 -19.49 -2.24 -17.99
CA SER A 398 -19.96 -1.44 -19.12
C SER A 398 -20.58 -0.09 -18.69
N ALA A 399 -21.08 -0.02 -17.45
CA ALA A 399 -21.64 1.19 -16.85
C ALA A 399 -20.58 2.11 -16.20
N GLU A 400 -19.37 1.61 -15.95
CA GLU A 400 -18.30 2.41 -15.36
C GLU A 400 -17.54 3.19 -16.45
N THR A 401 -17.35 4.49 -16.23
CA THR A 401 -16.52 5.36 -17.04
C THR A 401 -15.03 5.15 -16.73
N HIS A 402 -14.14 5.56 -17.64
CA HIS A 402 -12.69 5.49 -17.39
C HIS A 402 -12.27 6.34 -16.17
N GLU A 403 -12.92 7.50 -16.00
CA GLU A 403 -12.68 8.40 -14.88
C GLU A 403 -13.04 7.76 -13.53
N GLU A 404 -14.19 7.09 -13.44
CA GLU A 404 -14.65 6.43 -12.21
C GLU A 404 -13.70 5.33 -11.72
N VAL A 405 -13.05 4.61 -12.66
CA VAL A 405 -12.15 3.51 -12.32
C VAL A 405 -10.68 3.92 -12.26
N GLY A 406 -10.40 5.22 -12.37
CA GLY A 406 -9.05 5.78 -12.29
C GLY A 406 -8.13 5.35 -13.43
N ASP A 407 -8.71 4.94 -14.56
CA ASP A 407 -8.00 4.62 -15.81
C ASP A 407 -7.74 5.95 -16.54
N ARG A 408 -6.48 6.42 -16.49
CA ARG A 408 -6.05 7.73 -16.99
C ARG A 408 -5.38 7.64 -18.35
#